data_AF-A0A7Y4WG32-F1
#
_entry.id   AF-A0A7Y4WG32-F1
#
_cell.length_a   1.000
_cell.length_b   1.000
_cell.length_c   1.000
_cell.angle_alpha   90.00
_cell.angle_beta   90.00
_cell.angle_gamma   90.00
#
_symmetry.space_group_name_H-M   'P 1'
#
loop_
_entity.id
_entity.type
_entity.pdbx_description
1 polymer ?
#
loop_
_entity_poly.entity_id
_entity_poly.type
_entity_poly.pdbx_seq_one_letter_code
_entity_poly.pdbx_strand_id
1 'polypeptide(L)'
;HAMESYGYRFDTADRSIVISGDTNPTQETIDACRGCDVLVHETQRSLAARSEIARQFGAKYHTSPDQMAELARQAKPRLLILYHQGADQEGLFNDMRARYAGLFAIARDLDVY
;
A
#
# COMPACT_ATOMS: atom_id res chain seq x y z
N HIS A 1 6.79 -5.76 10.11
CA HIS A 1 7.70 -6.32 9.10
C HIS A 1 8.52 -7.48 9.69
N ALA A 2 9.49 -8.05 8.96
CA ALA A 2 10.44 -9.04 9.48
C ALA A 2 11.46 -8.44 10.47
N MET A 3 11.61 -7.11 10.43
CA MET A 3 12.34 -6.31 11.41
C MET A 3 11.41 -5.23 11.99
N GLU A 4 11.92 -4.46 12.94
CA GLU A 4 11.22 -3.27 13.43
C GLU A 4 11.02 -2.26 12.29
N SER A 5 9.79 -1.76 12.15
CA SER A 5 9.37 -0.90 11.06
C SER A 5 8.39 0.14 11.59
N TYR A 6 8.50 1.37 11.10
CA TYR A 6 7.66 2.49 11.52
C TYR A 6 6.95 3.10 10.32
N GLY A 7 5.66 3.39 10.48
CA GLY A 7 4.91 4.29 9.60
C GLY A 7 4.90 5.70 10.18
N TYR A 8 4.77 6.70 9.30
CA TYR A 8 4.76 8.10 9.67
C TYR A 8 3.50 8.78 9.15
N ARG A 9 2.93 9.67 9.97
CA ARG A 9 1.89 10.61 9.58
C ARG A 9 2.44 12.02 9.68
N PHE A 10 2.20 12.81 8.63
CA PHE A 10 2.55 14.22 8.55
C PHE A 10 1.27 15.02 8.44
N ASP A 11 1.01 15.85 9.44
CA ASP A 11 -0.09 16.83 9.40
C ASP A 11 0.48 18.21 9.15
N THR A 12 -0.07 18.88 8.14
CA THR A 12 0.24 20.27 7.77
C THR A 12 -0.99 21.14 8.03
N ALA A 13 -0.91 22.43 7.72
CA ALA A 13 -2.04 23.35 7.95
C ALA A 13 -3.31 22.94 7.17
N ASP A 14 -3.17 22.30 6.00
CA ASP A 14 -4.29 21.99 5.12
C ASP A 14 -4.28 20.57 4.53
N ARG A 15 -3.27 19.74 4.84
CA ARG A 15 -3.13 18.37 4.31
C ARG A 15 -2.59 17.40 5.35
N SER A 16 -2.93 16.13 5.15
CA SER A 16 -2.48 14.96 5.91
C SER A 16 -1.90 13.88 5.00
N ILE A 17 -0.68 13.45 5.27
CA ILE A 17 0.04 12.44 4.47
C ILE A 17 0.45 11.30 5.40
N VAL A 18 0.16 10.06 5.00
CA VAL A 18 0.59 8.85 5.72
C VAL A 18 1.51 8.04 4.83
N ILE A 19 2.68 7.68 5.33
CA ILE A 19 3.64 6.78 4.68
C ILE A 19 3.81 5.57 5.58
N SER A 20 3.39 4.39 5.13
CA SER A 20 3.32 3.21 5.99
C SER A 20 4.66 2.56 6.29
N GLY A 21 5.67 2.80 5.44
CA GLY A 21 6.81 1.89 5.33
C GLY A 21 6.38 0.51 4.83
N ASP A 22 7.25 -0.49 4.97
CA ASP A 22 6.93 -1.86 4.62
C ASP A 22 6.16 -2.55 5.76
N THR A 23 4.97 -3.09 5.46
CA THR A 23 4.10 -3.66 6.47
C THR A 23 3.04 -4.60 5.87
N ASN A 24 2.55 -5.51 6.71
CA ASN A 24 1.22 -6.10 6.54
C ASN A 24 0.12 -5.06 6.83
N PRO A 25 -1.13 -5.34 6.47
CA PRO A 25 -2.26 -4.54 6.94
C PRO A 25 -2.30 -4.46 8.46
N THR A 26 -2.46 -3.25 8.99
CA THR A 26 -2.59 -2.99 10.42
C THR A 26 -3.75 -2.04 10.68
N GLN A 27 -4.37 -2.14 11.86
CA GLN A 27 -5.43 -1.22 12.27
C GLN A 27 -4.88 0.19 12.47
N GLU A 28 -3.64 0.28 12.94
CA GLU A 28 -2.91 1.53 13.18
C GLU A 28 -2.73 2.33 11.89
N THR A 29 -2.45 1.68 10.75
CA THR A 29 -2.38 2.38 9.45
C THR A 29 -3.75 2.89 9.01
N ILE A 30 -4.82 2.11 9.23
CA ILE A 30 -6.19 2.51 8.91
C ILE A 30 -6.58 3.73 9.74
N ASP A 31 -6.31 3.71 11.03
CA ASP A 31 -6.64 4.80 11.95
C ASP A 31 -5.80 6.05 11.65
N ALA A 32 -4.50 5.88 11.39
CA ALA A 32 -3.61 6.96 11.02
C ALA A 32 -4.04 7.64 9.70
N CYS A 33 -4.53 6.90 8.71
CA CYS A 33 -4.99 7.47 7.45
C CYS A 33 -6.52 7.63 7.32
N ARG A 34 -7.30 7.55 8.41
CA ARG A 34 -8.77 7.67 8.27
C ARG A 34 -9.16 9.04 7.69
N GLY A 35 -9.58 9.06 6.43
CA GLY A 35 -9.88 10.26 5.66
C GLY A 35 -8.67 11.11 5.27
N CYS A 36 -7.46 10.55 5.24
CA CYS A 36 -6.24 11.31 4.95
C CYS A 36 -6.16 11.78 3.49
N ASP A 37 -5.37 12.81 3.20
CA ASP A 37 -5.25 13.32 1.84
C ASP A 37 -4.44 12.36 0.96
N VAL A 38 -3.33 11.83 1.47
CA VAL A 38 -2.47 10.91 0.73
C VAL A 38 -2.06 9.74 1.62
N LEU A 39 -2.29 8.52 1.15
CA LEU A 39 -1.70 7.30 1.70
C LEU A 39 -0.65 6.76 0.73
N VAL A 40 0.61 6.69 1.18
CA VAL A 40 1.68 5.98 0.48
C VAL A 40 1.88 4.64 1.17
N HIS A 41 1.52 3.54 0.51
CA HIS A 41 1.53 2.20 1.11
C HIS A 41 2.15 1.16 0.17
N GLU A 42 2.91 0.22 0.74
CA GLU A 42 3.55 -0.84 -0.04
C GLU A 42 2.51 -1.85 -0.57
N THR A 43 2.73 -2.44 -1.73
CA THR A 43 1.97 -3.64 -2.07
C THR A 43 2.73 -4.59 -2.96
N GLN A 44 2.63 -5.88 -2.63
CA GLN A 44 3.31 -6.93 -3.35
C GLN A 44 2.34 -7.99 -3.87
N ARG A 45 2.44 -8.23 -5.18
CA ARG A 45 1.78 -9.37 -5.82
C ARG A 45 2.59 -10.63 -5.60
N SER A 46 1.91 -11.67 -5.13
CA SER A 46 2.48 -13.01 -5.07
C SER A 46 2.49 -13.61 -6.48
N LEU A 47 3.68 -13.80 -7.04
CA LEU A 47 3.85 -14.43 -8.36
C LEU A 47 4.06 -15.93 -8.18
N ALA A 48 3.35 -16.74 -8.97
CA ALA A 48 3.45 -18.21 -8.91
C ALA A 48 4.85 -18.75 -9.20
N ALA A 49 5.67 -18.01 -9.95
CA ALA A 49 7.07 -18.34 -10.23
C ALA A 49 8.01 -18.19 -9.02
N ARG A 50 7.57 -17.55 -7.93
CA ARG A 50 8.36 -17.44 -6.70
C ARG A 50 8.37 -18.77 -5.94
N SER A 51 9.47 -19.05 -5.24
CA SER A 51 9.55 -20.20 -4.35
C SER A 51 8.49 -20.14 -3.25
N GLU A 52 8.11 -21.30 -2.71
CA GLU A 52 7.14 -21.38 -1.60
C GLU A 52 7.59 -20.52 -0.41
N ILE A 53 8.88 -20.55 -0.06
CA ILE A 53 9.46 -19.74 1.01
C ILE A 53 9.27 -18.24 0.74
N ALA A 54 9.54 -17.77 -0.48
CA ALA A 54 9.35 -16.37 -0.84
C ALA A 54 7.88 -15.96 -0.82
N ARG A 55 6.96 -16.85 -1.21
CA ARG A 55 5.52 -16.61 -1.14
C ARG A 55 5.02 -16.52 0.29
N GLN A 56 5.47 -17.42 1.18
CA GLN A 56 5.14 -17.40 2.61
C GLN A 56 5.70 -16.17 3.31
N PHE A 57 6.94 -15.79 2.99
CA PHE A 57 7.53 -14.56 3.52
C PHE A 57 6.72 -13.34 3.09
N GLY A 58 6.38 -13.24 1.80
CA GLY A 58 5.54 -12.16 1.28
C GLY A 58 4.20 -12.08 1.98
N ALA A 59 3.47 -13.20 2.09
CA ALA A 59 2.19 -13.25 2.76
C ALA A 59 2.25 -12.92 4.27
N LYS A 60 3.43 -13.10 4.90
CA LYS A 60 3.63 -12.84 6.32
C LYS A 60 4.07 -11.41 6.63
N TYR A 61 4.71 -10.70 5.71
CA TYR A 61 5.35 -9.41 6.02
C TYR A 61 5.00 -8.27 5.08
N HIS A 62 4.30 -8.52 3.97
CA HIS A 62 3.92 -7.54 2.96
C HIS A 62 2.41 -7.54 2.70
N THR A 63 1.90 -6.42 2.21
CA THR A 63 0.47 -6.23 1.92
C THR A 63 0.12 -6.72 0.52
N SER A 64 -0.81 -7.68 0.39
CA SER A 64 -1.32 -8.12 -0.92
C SER A 64 -2.27 -7.09 -1.55
N PRO A 65 -2.52 -7.12 -2.88
CA PRO A 65 -3.50 -6.21 -3.49
C PRO A 65 -4.92 -6.34 -2.94
N ASP A 66 -5.35 -7.56 -2.61
CA ASP A 66 -6.67 -7.80 -1.98
C ASP A 66 -6.76 -7.10 -0.62
N GLN A 67 -5.71 -7.28 0.18
CA GLN A 67 -5.60 -6.65 1.50
C GLN A 67 -5.46 -5.13 1.40
N MET A 68 -4.72 -4.63 0.40
CA MET A 68 -4.54 -3.21 0.16
C MET A 68 -5.87 -2.54 -0.19
N ALA A 69 -6.66 -3.15 -1.08
CA ALA A 69 -7.98 -2.64 -1.43
C ALA A 69 -8.91 -2.56 -0.22
N GLU A 70 -8.89 -3.58 0.64
CA GLU A 70 -9.68 -3.59 1.88
C GLU A 70 -9.21 -2.51 2.87
N LEU A 71 -7.90 -2.41 3.11
CA LEU A 71 -7.32 -1.38 3.97
C LEU A 71 -7.69 0.02 3.47
N ALA A 72 -7.56 0.27 2.16
CA ALA A 72 -7.88 1.56 1.55
C ALA A 72 -9.39 1.88 1.60
N ARG A 73 -10.27 0.87 1.54
CA ARG A 73 -11.72 1.05 1.70
C ARG A 73 -12.08 1.49 3.12
N GLN A 74 -11.34 1.02 4.12
CA GLN A 74 -11.53 1.40 5.52
C GLN A 74 -10.89 2.75 5.85
N ALA A 75 -9.66 2.98 5.39
CA ALA A 75 -8.92 4.21 5.61
C ALA A 75 -9.51 5.39 4.81
N LYS A 76 -10.00 5.14 3.59
CA LYS A 76 -10.59 6.15 2.68
C LYS A 76 -9.65 7.34 2.41
N PRO A 77 -8.40 7.12 1.97
CA PRO A 77 -7.56 8.23 1.52
C PRO A 77 -8.18 8.93 0.32
N ARG A 78 -7.90 10.23 0.15
CA ARG A 78 -8.27 10.94 -1.08
C ARG A 78 -7.44 10.48 -2.28
N LEU A 79 -6.16 10.15 -2.05
CA LEU A 79 -5.26 9.53 -3.02
C LEU A 79 -4.48 8.39 -2.36
N LEU A 80 -4.52 7.21 -2.97
CA LEU A 80 -3.66 6.07 -2.62
C LEU A 80 -2.48 5.97 -3.59
N ILE A 81 -1.26 6.00 -3.09
CA ILE A 81 -0.03 5.82 -3.86
C ILE A 81 0.58 4.48 -3.46
N LEU A 82 0.72 3.59 -4.44
CA LEU A 82 1.28 2.26 -4.24
C LEU A 82 2.76 2.26 -4.61
N TYR A 83 3.62 1.90 -3.65
CA TYR A 83 5.07 1.84 -3.85
C TYR A 83 5.64 0.47 -3.47
N HIS A 84 6.97 0.30 -3.61
CA HIS A 84 7.69 -0.92 -3.24
C HIS A 84 7.18 -2.19 -3.97
N GLN A 85 6.65 -1.99 -5.17
CA GLN A 85 6.10 -3.04 -6.00
C GLN A 85 7.19 -3.79 -6.77
N GLY A 86 6.90 -5.06 -7.09
CA GLY A 86 7.70 -5.85 -8.01
C GLY A 86 7.57 -5.37 -9.47
N ALA A 87 8.24 -6.08 -10.38
CA ALA A 87 8.34 -5.69 -11.79
C ALA A 87 7.00 -5.62 -12.55
N ASP A 88 5.97 -6.38 -12.15
CA ASP A 88 4.68 -6.42 -12.84
C ASP A 88 3.72 -5.32 -12.37
N GLN A 89 4.04 -4.09 -12.75
CA GLN A 89 3.26 -2.89 -12.41
C GLN A 89 1.89 -2.87 -13.10
N GLU A 90 1.80 -3.34 -14.34
CA GLU A 90 0.53 -3.37 -15.10
C GLU A 90 -0.45 -4.37 -14.48
N GLY A 91 0.03 -5.57 -14.14
CA GLY A 91 -0.77 -6.56 -13.43
C GLY A 91 -1.23 -6.05 -12.06
N LEU A 92 -0.39 -5.29 -11.34
CA LEU A 92 -0.79 -4.64 -10.10
C LEU A 92 -1.85 -3.56 -10.29
N PHE A 93 -1.68 -2.71 -11.29
CA PHE A 93 -2.67 -1.69 -11.60
C PHE A 93 -4.02 -2.33 -11.92
N ASN A 94 -4.05 -3.39 -12.74
CA ASN A 94 -5.27 -4.11 -13.08
C ASN A 94 -5.91 -4.79 -11.87
N ASP A 95 -5.10 -5.41 -11.00
CA ASP A 95 -5.60 -6.04 -9.79
C ASP A 95 -6.25 -5.03 -8.83
N MET A 96 -5.60 -3.89 -8.63
CA MET A 96 -6.11 -2.82 -7.77
C MET A 96 -7.36 -2.18 -8.37
N ARG A 97 -7.35 -1.88 -9.68
CA ARG A 97 -8.50 -1.32 -10.39
C ARG A 97 -9.75 -2.20 -10.29
N ALA A 98 -9.57 -3.52 -10.29
CA ALA A 98 -10.69 -4.45 -10.15
C ALA A 98 -11.31 -4.49 -8.74
N ARG A 99 -10.61 -3.99 -7.71
CA ARG A 99 -10.95 -4.16 -6.29
C ARG A 99 -11.20 -2.86 -5.54
N TYR A 100 -10.61 -1.77 -6.02
CA TYR A 100 -10.64 -0.47 -5.37
C TYR A 100 -11.12 0.61 -6.34
N ALA A 101 -12.21 1.27 -5.98
CA ALA A 101 -12.84 2.32 -6.79
C ALA A 101 -12.32 3.74 -6.47
N GLY A 102 -11.51 3.90 -5.41
CA GLY A 102 -10.92 5.17 -5.05
C GLY A 102 -9.78 5.57 -6.00
N LEU A 103 -9.34 6.83 -5.91
CA LEU A 103 -8.23 7.32 -6.71
C LEU A 103 -6.93 6.69 -6.22
N PHE A 104 -6.21 6.03 -7.13
CA PHE A 104 -4.91 5.48 -6.82
C PHE A 104 -3.91 5.64 -7.97
N ALA A 105 -2.63 5.57 -7.65
CA ALA A 105 -1.53 5.57 -8.59
C ALA A 105 -0.49 4.51 -8.21
N ILE A 106 0.23 4.00 -9.22
CA ILE A 106 1.46 3.22 -9.01
C ILE A 106 2.63 4.21 -9.05
N ALA A 107 3.38 4.30 -7.96
CA ALA A 107 4.53 5.20 -7.85
C ALA A 107 5.63 4.83 -8.84
N ARG A 108 6.22 5.84 -9.49
CA ARG A 108 7.45 5.70 -10.27
C ARG A 108 8.45 6.74 -9.79
N ASP A 109 9.73 6.44 -9.99
CA ASP A 109 10.80 7.36 -9.65
C ASP A 109 10.54 8.73 -10.30
N LEU A 110 10.69 9.78 -9.50
CA LEU A 110 10.52 11.18 -9.88
C LEU A 110 9.08 11.64 -10.20
N ASP A 111 8.06 10.80 -9.98
CA ASP A 111 6.67 11.24 -10.08
C ASP A 111 6.33 12.32 -9.02
N VAL A 112 5.38 13.20 -9.36
CA VAL A 112 4.83 14.23 -8.49
C VAL A 112 3.31 14.05 -8.43
N TYR A 113 2.75 14.10 -7.22
CA TYR A 113 1.33 13.86 -6.93
C TYR A 113 0.70 15.03 -6.18
#